data_AF-A0A7Y2XFJ4-F1
#
_entry.id   AF-A0A7Y2XFJ4-F1
#
_cell.length_a   1.000
_cell.length_b   1.000
_cell.length_c   1.000
_cell.angle_alpha   90.00
_cell.angle_beta   90.00
_cell.angle_gamma   90.00
#
_symmetry.space_group_name_H-M   'P 1'
#
loop_
_entity.id
_entity.type
_entity.pdbx_description
1 polymer ?
#
loop_
_entity_poly.entity_id
_entity_poly.type
_entity_poly.pdbx_seq_one_letter_code
_entity_poly.pdbx_strand_id
1 'polypeptide(L)'
;HHIVSNVRGVLRPGASPVDAVRAVFPGGTITGCPKVRCMEIIAELEQAGRGFYTGSMGYLDRHGNMDLNILIRSLLLSGRHFTFRTGAGIVADSDAQAEVYETDDKARGMLVAVESHGKELKHA
;
A
#
# COMPACT_ATOMS: atom_id res chain seq x y z
N HIS A 1 6.82 -5.29 -16.19
CA HIS A 1 5.47 -5.20 -16.75
C HIS A 1 4.46 -5.66 -15.70
N HIS A 2 3.31 -4.98 -15.54
CA HIS A 2 2.23 -5.43 -14.65
C HIS A 2 1.00 -5.82 -15.48
N ILE A 3 0.28 -6.86 -15.05
CA ILE A 3 -1.05 -7.14 -15.56
C ILE A 3 -2.00 -6.13 -14.92
N VAL A 4 -2.71 -5.37 -15.75
CA VAL A 4 -3.64 -4.33 -15.28
C VAL A 4 -5.03 -4.63 -15.85
N SER A 5 -6.03 -4.57 -14.98
CA SER A 5 -7.43 -4.61 -15.35
C SER A 5 -8.13 -3.38 -14.79
N ASN A 6 -9.08 -2.82 -15.53
CA ASN A 6 -9.84 -1.65 -15.10
C ASN A 6 -11.30 -2.04 -14.91
N VAL A 7 -11.81 -1.86 -13.69
CA VAL A 7 -13.22 -2.12 -13.32
C VAL A 7 -13.89 -0.78 -13.08
N ARG A 8 -15.06 -0.56 -13.70
CA ARG A 8 -15.84 0.68 -13.58
C ARG A 8 -17.29 0.36 -13.25
N GLY A 9 -17.95 1.33 -12.61
CA GLY A 9 -19.37 1.27 -12.31
C GLY A 9 -19.93 2.68 -12.08
N VAL A 10 -21.25 2.79 -12.04
CA VAL A 10 -21.95 4.02 -11.70
C VAL A 10 -22.39 3.95 -10.24
N LEU A 11 -22.17 5.02 -9.47
CA LEU A 11 -22.64 5.08 -8.10
C LEU A 11 -24.17 4.97 -8.05
N ARG A 12 -24.68 4.27 -7.03
CA ARG A 12 -26.12 4.18 -6.79
C ARG A 12 -26.68 5.57 -6.49
N PRO A 13 -27.96 5.85 -6.83
CA PRO A 13 -28.61 7.10 -6.42
C PRO A 13 -28.46 7.33 -4.91
N GLY A 14 -28.04 8.54 -4.55
CA GLY A 14 -27.84 8.94 -3.15
C GLY A 14 -26.53 8.44 -2.50
N ALA A 15 -25.71 7.65 -3.18
CA ALA A 15 -24.39 7.25 -2.67
C ALA A 15 -23.36 8.37 -2.90
N SER A 16 -22.52 8.60 -1.90
CA SER A 16 -21.40 9.54 -1.95
C SER A 16 -20.09 8.84 -2.38
N PRO A 17 -19.06 9.60 -2.82
CA PRO A 17 -17.72 9.04 -3.01
C PRO A 17 -17.16 8.36 -1.76
N VAL A 18 -17.48 8.88 -0.57
CA VAL A 18 -17.06 8.29 0.72
C VAL A 18 -17.65 6.89 0.92
N ASP A 19 -18.90 6.67 0.50
CA ASP A 19 -19.52 5.33 0.55
C ASP A 19 -18.78 4.35 -0.37
N ALA A 20 -18.30 4.83 -1.53
CA ALA A 20 -17.50 4.02 -2.44
C ALA A 20 -16.17 3.62 -1.80
N VAL A 21 -15.45 4.58 -1.20
CA VAL A 21 -14.20 4.30 -0.45
C VAL A 21 -14.46 3.29 0.64
N ARG A 22 -15.48 3.51 1.47
CA ARG A 22 -15.83 2.63 2.59
C ARG A 22 -16.13 1.19 2.13
N ALA A 23 -16.73 1.02 0.96
CA ALA A 23 -17.04 -0.30 0.42
C ALA A 23 -15.81 -1.03 -0.14
N VAL A 24 -14.87 -0.31 -0.75
CA VAL A 24 -13.73 -0.93 -1.46
C VAL A 24 -12.45 -0.95 -0.63
N PHE A 25 -12.30 -0.08 0.35
CA PHE A 25 -11.12 0.04 1.18
C PHE A 25 -11.07 -1.06 2.28
N PRO A 26 -9.89 -1.58 2.63
CA PRO A 26 -8.61 -1.42 1.94
C PRO A 26 -8.55 -2.22 0.62
N GLY A 27 -7.61 -1.86 -0.25
CA GLY A 27 -7.45 -2.47 -1.58
C GLY A 27 -7.21 -3.99 -1.53
N GLY A 28 -7.81 -4.75 -2.46
CA GLY A 28 -7.70 -6.21 -2.48
C GLY A 28 -6.27 -6.72 -2.68
N THR A 29 -5.44 -5.98 -3.44
CA THR A 29 -4.05 -6.35 -3.76
C THR A 29 -3.09 -6.32 -2.58
N ILE A 30 -3.46 -5.66 -1.48
CA ILE A 30 -2.62 -5.53 -0.28
C ILE A 30 -3.19 -6.24 0.96
N THR A 31 -4.35 -6.88 0.78
CA THR A 31 -5.00 -7.72 1.79
C THR A 31 -4.98 -9.17 1.32
N GLY A 32 -5.85 -9.52 0.37
CA GLY A 32 -6.03 -10.87 -0.15
C GLY A 32 -7.51 -11.20 -0.39
N CYS A 33 -7.79 -12.47 -0.64
CA CYS A 33 -9.14 -12.98 -0.86
C CYS A 33 -9.36 -14.29 -0.09
N PRO A 34 -10.44 -14.43 0.72
CA PRO A 34 -11.46 -13.42 1.05
C PRO A 34 -10.94 -12.29 1.95
N LYS A 35 -11.26 -11.02 1.61
CA LYS A 35 -10.65 -9.81 2.21
C LYS A 35 -10.62 -9.82 3.74
N VAL A 36 -11.78 -10.04 4.38
CA VAL A 36 -11.91 -9.98 5.84
C VAL A 36 -11.01 -11.02 6.50
N ARG A 37 -11.05 -12.28 6.02
CA ARG A 37 -10.23 -13.34 6.60
C ARG A 37 -8.73 -13.08 6.40
N CYS A 38 -8.33 -12.58 5.24
CA CYS A 38 -6.93 -12.19 5.01
C CYS A 38 -6.49 -11.06 5.96
N MET A 39 -7.35 -10.07 6.22
CA MET A 39 -7.06 -9.01 7.17
C MET A 39 -6.91 -9.52 8.61
N GLU A 40 -7.72 -10.48 9.03
CA GLU A 40 -7.58 -11.15 10.34
C GLU A 40 -6.24 -11.86 10.46
N ILE A 41 -5.88 -12.69 9.47
CA ILE A 41 -4.59 -13.41 9.44
C ILE A 41 -3.42 -12.44 9.49
N ILE A 42 -3.48 -11.36 8.70
CA ILE A 42 -2.47 -10.29 8.71
C ILE A 42 -2.36 -9.69 10.12
N ALA A 43 -3.48 -9.39 10.78
CA ALA A 43 -3.48 -8.82 12.12
C ALA A 43 -2.93 -9.80 13.17
N GLU A 44 -3.28 -11.08 13.08
CA GLU A 44 -2.78 -12.17 13.93
C GLU A 44 -1.25 -12.30 13.81
N LEU A 45 -0.70 -12.22 12.60
CA LEU A 45 0.73 -12.37 12.31
C LEU A 45 1.56 -11.11 12.62
N GLU A 46 1.05 -9.92 12.28
CA GLU A 46 1.81 -8.68 12.43
C GLU A 46 1.72 -8.08 13.83
N GLN A 47 0.64 -8.36 14.57
CA GLN A 47 0.38 -7.89 15.93
C GLN A 47 0.55 -6.37 16.14
N ALA A 48 0.47 -5.59 15.06
CA ALA A 48 0.65 -4.15 15.04
C ALA A 48 -0.15 -3.51 13.91
N GLY A 49 -0.64 -2.29 14.12
CA GLY A 49 -1.28 -1.52 13.06
C GLY A 49 -0.29 -1.20 11.92
N ARG A 50 -0.77 -1.20 10.68
CA ARG A 50 0.04 -0.85 9.50
C ARG A 50 0.29 0.65 9.33
N GLY A 51 -0.41 1.50 10.07
CA GLY A 51 -0.28 2.95 9.96
C GLY A 51 -0.63 3.44 8.55
N PHE A 52 0.25 4.22 7.93
CA PHE A 52 0.05 4.69 6.55
C PHE A 52 0.23 3.56 5.51
N TYR A 53 0.99 2.51 5.82
CA TYR A 53 1.28 1.44 4.88
C TYR A 53 0.00 0.71 4.48
N THR A 54 -0.22 0.53 3.18
CA THR A 54 -1.43 -0.05 2.58
C THR A 54 -2.72 0.76 2.81
N GLY A 55 -2.60 1.97 3.34
CA GLY A 55 -3.64 2.99 3.33
C GLY A 55 -3.75 3.69 1.97
N SER A 56 -4.30 4.90 1.97
CA SER A 56 -4.49 5.70 0.76
C SER A 56 -4.15 7.17 0.99
N MET A 57 -3.61 7.81 -0.03
CA MET A 57 -3.43 9.26 -0.13
C MET A 57 -4.04 9.75 -1.43
N GLY A 58 -4.66 10.93 -1.40
CA GLY A 58 -5.28 11.53 -2.56
C GLY A 58 -6.18 12.70 -2.18
N TYR A 59 -7.22 12.96 -2.97
CA TYR A 59 -8.12 14.09 -2.76
C TYR A 59 -9.59 13.69 -2.92
N LEU A 60 -10.47 14.46 -2.28
CA LEU A 60 -11.91 14.49 -2.48
C LEU A 60 -12.34 15.96 -2.51
N ASP A 61 -12.99 16.39 -3.58
CA ASP A 61 -13.46 17.77 -3.71
C ASP A 61 -14.94 17.93 -3.34
N ARG A 62 -15.43 19.17 -3.34
CA ARG A 62 -16.82 19.52 -3.04
C ARG A 62 -17.82 19.17 -4.16
N HIS A 63 -17.32 18.84 -5.34
CA HIS A 63 -18.12 18.40 -6.49
C HIS A 63 -18.26 16.87 -6.51
N GLY A 64 -17.61 16.16 -5.59
CA GLY A 64 -17.63 14.71 -5.50
C GLY A 64 -16.59 14.00 -6.36
N ASN A 65 -15.64 14.74 -6.94
CA ASN A 65 -14.50 14.13 -7.62
C ASN A 65 -13.49 13.63 -6.60
N MET A 66 -12.91 12.47 -6.87
CA MET A 66 -11.98 11.80 -5.97
C MET A 66 -10.98 10.98 -6.76
N ASP A 67 -9.73 11.01 -6.29
CA ASP A 67 -8.68 10.09 -6.73
C ASP A 67 -7.85 9.68 -5.51
N LEU A 68 -7.61 8.38 -5.35
CA LEU A 68 -6.91 7.79 -4.21
C LEU A 68 -5.94 6.74 -4.71
N ASN A 69 -4.72 6.75 -4.17
CA ASN A 69 -3.75 5.70 -4.40
C ASN A 69 -3.80 4.61 -3.33
N ILE A 70 -2.91 3.62 -3.44
CA ILE A 70 -2.54 2.75 -2.33
C ILE A 70 -1.13 3.14 -1.90
N LEU A 71 -0.94 3.36 -0.60
CA LEU A 71 0.35 3.72 -0.01
C LEU A 71 1.26 2.50 0.10
N ILE A 72 1.92 2.20 -1.03
CA ILE A 72 3.04 1.28 -1.19
C ILE A 72 4.24 2.05 -1.73
N ARG A 73 5.46 1.50 -1.58
CA ARG A 73 6.71 2.19 -1.97
C ARG A 73 6.78 3.62 -1.41
N SER A 74 6.39 3.77 -0.15
CA SER A 74 6.21 5.05 0.52
C SER A 74 6.97 5.02 1.85
N LEU A 75 7.54 6.17 2.24
CA LEU A 75 8.35 6.35 3.44
C LEU A 75 7.66 7.33 4.39
N LEU A 76 7.66 7.01 5.68
CA LEU A 76 7.32 7.95 6.74
C LEU A 76 8.60 8.50 7.33
N LEU A 77 8.76 9.82 7.32
CA LEU A 77 9.83 10.51 8.04
C LEU A 77 9.29 11.00 9.39
N SER A 78 9.87 10.50 10.47
CA SER A 78 9.60 10.98 11.83
C SER A 78 10.89 11.49 12.46
N GLY A 79 10.98 12.82 12.58
CA GLY A 79 12.22 13.51 12.97
C GLY A 79 13.35 13.23 11.98
N ARG A 80 14.30 12.38 12.38
CA ARG A 80 15.45 11.95 11.56
C ARG A 80 15.39 10.50 11.11
N HIS A 81 14.29 9.80 11.39
CA HIS A 81 14.14 8.38 11.08
C HIS A 81 13.15 8.18 9.95
N PHE A 82 13.58 7.46 8.91
CA PHE A 82 12.68 6.94 7.89
C PHE A 82 12.18 5.57 8.30
N THR A 83 10.89 5.31 8.09
CA THR A 83 10.27 3.99 8.27
C THR A 83 9.41 3.67 7.07
N PHE A 84 9.52 2.45 6.56
CA PHE A 84 8.69 1.94 5.48
C PHE A 84 8.44 0.45 5.70
N ARG A 85 7.50 -0.09 4.94
CA ARG A 85 7.17 -1.52 4.95
C ARG A 85 7.07 -2.02 3.52
N THR A 86 7.45 -3.27 3.31
CA THR A 86 7.24 -4.02 2.08
C THR A 86 6.52 -5.32 2.41
N GLY A 87 5.97 -5.95 1.38
CA GLY A 87 5.18 -7.16 1.52
C GLY A 87 5.04 -7.85 0.18
N ALA A 88 4.61 -9.11 0.23
CA ALA A 88 4.39 -9.97 -0.91
C ALA A 88 3.00 -10.62 -0.80
N GLY A 89 2.44 -11.02 -1.94
CA GLY A 89 1.16 -11.72 -1.98
C GLY A 89 1.41 -13.22 -1.90
N ILE A 90 0.86 -13.88 -0.90
CA ILE A 90 1.06 -15.33 -0.70
C ILE A 90 -0.08 -16.10 -1.36
N VAL A 91 0.29 -17.07 -2.19
CA VAL A 91 -0.60 -18.04 -2.84
C VAL A 91 -0.17 -19.46 -2.50
N ALA A 92 -0.98 -20.46 -2.88
CA ALA A 92 -0.74 -21.85 -2.49
C ALA A 92 0.58 -22.43 -3.05
N ASP A 93 1.05 -21.89 -4.17
CA ASP A 93 2.27 -22.26 -4.88
C ASP A 93 3.45 -21.31 -4.58
N SER A 94 3.30 -20.37 -3.65
CA SER A 94 4.38 -19.49 -3.22
C SER A 94 5.54 -20.27 -2.58
N ASP A 95 6.77 -19.93 -2.96
CA ASP A 95 7.98 -20.35 -2.26
C ASP A 95 8.40 -19.29 -1.23
N ALA A 96 8.51 -19.68 0.03
CA ALA A 96 8.74 -18.72 1.12
C ALA A 96 10.02 -17.89 0.95
N GLN A 97 11.09 -18.46 0.38
CA GLN A 97 12.34 -17.72 0.17
C GLN A 97 12.21 -16.74 -0.99
N ALA A 98 11.57 -17.15 -2.08
CA ALA A 98 11.28 -16.28 -3.21
C ALA A 98 10.46 -15.04 -2.80
N GLU A 99 9.45 -15.21 -1.94
CA GLU A 99 8.63 -14.09 -1.46
C GLU A 99 9.44 -13.10 -0.61
N VAL A 100 10.38 -13.59 0.20
CA VAL A 100 11.30 -12.72 0.96
C VAL A 100 12.17 -11.91 0.00
N TYR A 101 12.77 -12.55 -1.01
CA TYR A 101 13.57 -11.84 -2.01
C TYR A 101 12.75 -10.78 -2.77
N GLU A 102 11.48 -11.06 -3.08
CA GLU A 102 10.59 -10.07 -3.68
C GLU A 102 10.37 -8.86 -2.75
N THR A 103 10.23 -9.07 -1.44
CA THR A 103 10.09 -7.96 -0.49
C THR A 103 11.36 -7.11 -0.39
N ASP A 104 12.54 -7.73 -0.50
CA ASP A 104 13.84 -7.04 -0.53
C ASP A 104 13.99 -6.21 -1.81
N ASP A 105 13.61 -6.75 -2.97
CA ASP A 105 13.65 -6.03 -4.23
C ASP A 105 12.69 -4.83 -4.25
N LYS A 106 11.51 -4.96 -3.63
CA LYS A 106 10.60 -3.83 -3.43
C LYS A 106 11.18 -2.78 -2.49
N ALA A 107 11.97 -3.19 -1.49
CA ALA A 107 12.61 -2.29 -0.51
C ALA A 107 13.80 -1.55 -1.12
N ARG A 108 14.58 -2.22 -1.97
CA ARG A 108 15.81 -1.71 -2.59
C ARG A 108 15.64 -0.33 -3.22
N GLY A 109 14.55 -0.12 -3.98
CA GLY A 109 14.29 1.18 -4.61
C GLY A 109 14.16 2.33 -3.61
N MET A 110 13.54 2.09 -2.46
CA MET A 110 13.42 3.09 -1.39
C MET A 110 14.74 3.31 -0.66
N LEU A 111 15.49 2.22 -0.39
CA LEU A 111 16.81 2.31 0.26
C LEU A 111 17.79 3.13 -0.57
N VAL A 112 17.87 2.87 -1.88
CA VAL A 112 18.72 3.63 -2.81
C VAL A 112 18.35 5.12 -2.81
N ALA A 113 17.05 5.45 -2.79
CA ALA A 113 16.57 6.83 -2.77
C ALA A 113 16.95 7.59 -1.47
N VAL A 114 16.98 6.90 -0.33
CA VAL A 114 17.41 7.49 0.94
C VAL A 114 18.93 7.65 0.98
N GLU A 115 19.68 6.65 0.50
CA GLU A 115 21.15 6.68 0.46
C GLU A 115 21.70 7.77 -0.47
N SER A 116 21.08 8.00 -1.62
CA SER A 116 21.49 9.07 -2.54
C SER A 116 21.34 10.44 -1.90
N HIS A 117 20.27 10.67 -1.14
CA HIS A 117 20.06 11.93 -0.41
C HIS A 117 21.08 12.12 0.73
N GLY A 118 21.46 11.05 1.42
CA GLY A 118 22.50 11.08 2.46
C GLY A 118 23.91 11.40 1.95
N LYS A 119 24.16 11.27 0.63
CA LYS A 119 25.44 11.65 0.00
C LYS A 119 25.48 13.13 -0.40
N GLU A 120 24.35 13.73 -0.79
CA GLU A 120 24.28 15.16 -1.13
C GLU A 120 24.54 16.07 0.08
N LEU A 121 24.08 15.68 1.27
CA LEU A 121 24.35 16.42 2.52
C LEU A 121 25.79 16.30 3.05
N LYS A 122 26.61 15.38 2.52
CA LYS A 122 28.05 15.26 2.90
C LYS A 122 28.96 16.13 2.03
N HIS A 123 28.44 16.72 0.97
CA HIS A 123 29.17 17.58 0.04
C HIS A 123 28.64 19.02 0.00
N ALA A 124 27.76 19.39 0.95
CA ALA A 124 27.28 20.75 1.18
C ALA A 124 27.89 21.31 2.48
#